data_AF-A0A973APD9-F1
#
_entry.id   AF-A0A973APD9-F1
#
_cell.length_a   1.000
_cell.length_b   1.000
_cell.length_c   1.000
_cell.angle_alpha   90.00
_cell.angle_beta   90.00
_cell.angle_gamma   90.00
#
_symmetry.space_group_name_H-M   'P 1'
#
loop_
_entity.id
_entity.type
_entity.pdbx_description
1 polymer ?
#
loop_
_entity_poly.entity_id
_entity_poly.type
_entity_poly.pdbx_seq_one_letter_code
_entity_poly.pdbx_strand_id
1 'polypeptide(L)'
;MTSETADPRARILSAISDQLEQLAARVGDDVEQHTQAGAGHVPEGFVIYYLTDETGEPLKNTHTADRGVTMSDISETRGYQTLLAYCDKRSYHLRIDEHFYADEPRPTTIYRVVVDGWD
;
A
#
# COMPACT_ATOMS: atom_id res chain seq x y z
N MET A 1 -3.59 31.93 -19.11
CA MET A 1 -3.65 30.47 -19.13
C MET A 1 -2.25 29.94 -18.90
N THR A 2 -1.85 29.82 -17.63
CA THR A 2 -0.65 29.08 -17.25
C THR A 2 -1.08 27.62 -17.12
N SER A 3 -0.61 26.77 -18.03
CA SER A 3 -0.73 25.33 -17.86
C SER A 3 0.04 24.95 -16.59
N GLU A 4 -0.68 24.72 -15.50
CA GLU A 4 -0.17 24.17 -14.26
C GLU A 4 0.32 22.75 -14.58
N THR A 5 1.60 22.60 -14.88
CA THR A 5 2.27 21.30 -14.80
C THR A 5 2.22 20.90 -13.34
N ALA A 6 1.12 20.25 -12.93
CA ALA A 6 0.95 19.86 -11.53
C ALA A 6 2.17 19.04 -11.07
N ASP A 7 2.68 19.39 -9.90
CA ASP A 7 3.90 18.86 -9.31
C ASP A 7 3.92 17.33 -9.37
N PRO A 8 4.87 16.70 -10.12
CA PRO A 8 4.97 15.26 -10.23
C PRO A 8 5.04 14.55 -8.87
N ARG A 9 5.65 15.19 -7.86
CA ARG A 9 5.70 14.66 -6.49
C ARG A 9 4.32 14.66 -5.84
N ALA A 10 3.59 15.77 -5.94
CA ALA A 10 2.23 15.87 -5.41
C ALA A 10 1.28 14.87 -6.08
N ARG A 11 1.41 14.66 -7.40
CA ARG A 11 0.58 13.70 -8.15
C ARG A 11 0.77 12.26 -7.67
N ILE A 12 2.02 11.81 -7.55
CA ILE A 12 2.30 10.44 -7.11
C ILE A 12 1.85 10.22 -5.66
N LEU A 13 2.06 11.19 -4.76
CA LEU A 13 1.57 11.10 -3.38
C LEU A 13 0.05 11.09 -3.30
N SER A 14 -0.64 11.86 -4.14
CA SER A 14 -2.10 11.81 -4.24
C SER A 14 -2.57 10.43 -4.71
N ALA A 15 -1.97 9.88 -5.76
CA ALA A 15 -2.34 8.56 -6.27
C ALA A 15 -2.11 7.44 -5.25
N ILE A 16 -0.99 7.49 -4.52
CA ILE A 16 -0.70 6.55 -3.43
C ILE A 16 -1.72 6.71 -2.29
N SER A 17 -2.01 7.95 -1.89
CA SER A 17 -3.01 8.24 -0.85
C SER A 17 -4.39 7.67 -1.23
N ASP A 18 -4.83 7.86 -2.47
CA ASP A 18 -6.13 7.38 -2.94
C ASP A 18 -6.20 5.85 -2.91
N GLN A 19 -5.12 5.17 -3.31
CA GLN A 19 -5.03 3.70 -3.22
C GLN A 19 -5.11 3.22 -1.76
N LEU A 20 -4.37 3.85 -0.84
CA LEU A 20 -4.38 3.48 0.58
C LEU A 20 -5.74 3.70 1.24
N GLU A 21 -6.45 4.79 0.90
CA GLU A 21 -7.81 5.04 1.38
C GLU A 21 -8.79 3.99 0.84
N GLN A 22 -8.63 3.54 -0.41
CA GLN A 22 -9.41 2.44 -0.97
C GLN A 22 -9.12 1.09 -0.29
N LEU A 23 -7.87 0.83 0.10
CA LEU A 23 -7.52 -0.37 0.87
C LEU A 23 -8.23 -0.40 2.22
N ALA A 24 -8.37 0.75 2.90
CA ALA A 24 -9.08 0.81 4.17
C ALA A 24 -10.54 0.35 4.07
N ALA A 25 -11.17 0.53 2.90
CA ALA A 25 -12.52 0.04 2.65
C ALA A 25 -12.59 -1.47 2.36
N ARG A 26 -11.47 -2.09 1.96
CA ARG A 26 -11.42 -3.50 1.48
C ARG A 26 -10.80 -4.48 2.46
N VAL A 27 -9.86 -4.02 3.30
CA VAL A 27 -9.07 -4.89 4.20
C VAL A 27 -9.96 -5.76 5.09
N GLY A 28 -11.08 -5.25 5.57
CA GLY A 28 -12.02 -6.05 6.38
C GLY A 28 -12.59 -7.24 5.61
N ASP A 29 -13.12 -6.99 4.42
CA ASP A 29 -13.72 -8.01 3.57
C ASP A 29 -12.69 -9.09 3.19
N ASP A 30 -11.46 -8.67 2.85
CA ASP A 30 -10.38 -9.58 2.48
C ASP A 30 -9.96 -10.44 3.68
N VAL A 31 -9.83 -9.87 4.89
CA VAL A 31 -9.53 -10.62 6.12
C VAL A 31 -10.65 -11.60 6.47
N GLU A 32 -11.92 -11.18 6.39
CA GLU A 32 -13.07 -12.07 6.63
C GLU A 32 -13.11 -13.23 5.64
N GLN A 33 -12.85 -12.96 4.35
CA GLN A 33 -12.78 -14.00 3.33
C GLN A 33 -11.64 -15.00 3.62
N HIS A 34 -10.47 -14.51 4.03
CA HIS A 34 -9.32 -15.35 4.37
C HIS A 34 -9.56 -16.22 5.61
N THR A 35 -10.21 -15.69 6.65
CA THR A 35 -10.53 -16.45 7.87
C THR A 35 -11.61 -17.51 7.62
N GLN A 36 -12.63 -17.23 6.81
CA GLN A 36 -13.68 -18.20 6.46
C GLN A 36 -13.17 -19.35 5.57
N ALA A 37 -12.15 -19.12 4.75
CA ALA A 37 -11.51 -20.16 3.96
C ALA A 37 -10.72 -21.17 4.81
N GLY A 38 -10.31 -20.78 6.03
CA GLY A 38 -9.49 -21.56 6.96
C GLY A 38 -10.28 -22.27 8.06
N ALA A 39 -11.21 -23.15 7.72
CA ALA A 39 -11.93 -23.95 8.72
C ALA A 39 -11.00 -25.00 9.40
N GLY A 40 -10.27 -24.61 10.46
CA GLY A 40 -9.62 -25.57 11.37
C GLY A 40 -8.28 -25.19 12.02
N HIS A 41 -7.72 -24.00 11.78
CA HIS A 41 -6.52 -23.53 12.48
C HIS A 41 -6.61 -22.03 12.74
N VAL A 42 -6.14 -21.62 13.92
CA VAL A 42 -6.05 -20.21 14.33
C VAL A 42 -5.29 -19.45 13.24
N PRO A 43 -5.90 -18.47 12.57
CA PRO A 43 -5.33 -17.87 11.38
C PRO A 43 -4.34 -16.78 11.79
N GLU A 44 -3.11 -17.14 12.15
CA GLU A 44 -2.00 -16.20 11.98
C GLU A 44 -1.88 -15.90 10.48
N GLY A 45 -2.58 -14.87 10.02
CA GLY A 45 -2.75 -14.52 8.62
C GLY A 45 -2.14 -13.17 8.27
N PHE A 46 -1.84 -13.00 6.99
CA PHE A 46 -1.49 -11.70 6.43
C PHE A 46 -2.16 -11.51 5.06
N VAL A 47 -2.45 -10.27 4.70
CA VAL A 47 -2.93 -9.85 3.37
C VAL A 47 -1.92 -8.85 2.82
N ILE A 48 -1.61 -8.99 1.53
CA ILE A 48 -0.62 -8.17 0.84
C ILE A 48 -1.31 -7.44 -0.30
N TYR A 49 -1.06 -6.14 -0.38
CA TYR A 49 -1.47 -5.30 -1.49
C TYR A 49 -0.26 -4.64 -2.12
N TYR A 50 -0.04 -4.88 -3.41
CA TYR A 50 0.98 -4.15 -4.16
C TYR A 50 0.44 -2.78 -4.56
N LEU A 51 1.19 -1.73 -4.23
CA LEU A 51 0.86 -0.39 -4.71
C LEU A 51 1.18 -0.30 -6.20
N THR A 52 0.43 0.51 -6.94
CA THR A 52 0.65 0.72 -8.37
C THR A 52 0.98 2.18 -8.69
N ASP A 53 1.64 2.40 -9.81
CA ASP A 53 1.81 3.74 -10.37
C ASP A 53 0.57 4.20 -11.17
N GLU A 54 0.65 5.37 -11.78
CA GLU A 54 -0.40 5.95 -12.62
C GLU A 54 -0.80 5.10 -13.84
N THR A 55 0.02 4.12 -14.24
CA THR A 55 -0.23 3.20 -15.35
C THR A 55 -0.81 1.86 -14.92
N GLY A 56 -0.89 1.61 -13.60
CA GLY A 56 -1.35 0.35 -13.04
C GLY A 56 -0.23 -0.70 -12.87
N GLU A 57 1.01 -0.35 -13.21
CA GLU A 57 2.18 -1.19 -12.97
C GLU A 57 2.60 -1.14 -11.50
N PRO A 58 3.28 -2.18 -10.95
CA PRO A 58 3.78 -2.14 -9.58
C PRO A 58 4.63 -0.90 -9.30
N LEU A 59 4.35 -0.23 -8.19
CA LEU A 59 5.02 1.00 -7.78
C LEU A 59 6.46 0.69 -7.35
N LYS A 60 7.40 0.97 -8.23
CA LYS A 60 8.84 0.77 -8.02
C LYS A 60 9.41 1.85 -7.12
N ASN A 61 10.35 1.48 -6.25
CA ASN A 61 11.04 2.44 -5.39
C ASN A 61 11.80 3.50 -6.21
N THR A 62 12.41 3.11 -7.33
CA THR A 62 13.10 4.01 -8.26
C THR A 62 12.17 5.10 -8.80
N HIS A 63 10.92 4.74 -9.14
CA HIS A 63 9.93 5.68 -9.65
C HIS A 63 9.54 6.76 -8.63
N THR A 64 9.45 6.39 -7.35
CA THR A 64 9.21 7.33 -6.25
C THR A 64 10.45 8.16 -5.92
N ALA A 65 11.64 7.55 -5.92
CA ALA A 65 12.91 8.21 -5.63
C ALA A 65 13.24 9.28 -6.68
N ASP A 66 13.00 9.00 -7.96
CA ASP A 66 13.16 9.96 -9.07
C ASP A 66 12.27 11.21 -8.91
N ARG A 67 11.19 11.10 -8.12
CA ARG A 67 10.26 12.20 -7.80
C ARG A 67 10.49 12.80 -6.41
N GLY A 68 11.53 12.38 -5.69
CA GLY A 68 11.81 12.85 -4.34
C GLY A 68 10.75 12.45 -3.31
N VAL A 69 10.12 11.28 -3.51
CA VAL A 69 9.19 10.67 -2.55
C VAL A 69 9.91 9.60 -1.75
N THR A 70 9.71 9.63 -0.44
CA THR A 70 10.22 8.67 0.52
C THR A 70 9.08 7.89 1.17
N MET A 71 9.42 6.82 1.90
CA MET A 71 8.44 6.10 2.71
C MET A 71 7.77 7.00 3.77
N SER A 72 8.51 7.97 4.34
CA SER A 72 7.95 8.92 5.31
C SER A 72 6.85 9.76 4.68
N ASP A 73 7.06 10.24 3.44
CA ASP A 73 6.06 11.00 2.71
C ASP A 73 4.78 10.17 2.47
N ILE A 74 4.94 8.88 2.17
CA ILE A 74 3.82 7.94 2.00
C ILE A 74 3.06 7.78 3.32
N SER A 75 3.78 7.54 4.43
CA SER A 75 3.17 7.41 5.76
C SER A 75 2.48 8.67 6.24
N GLU A 76 2.88 9.85 5.76
CA GLU A 76 2.22 11.13 6.08
C GLU A 76 0.97 11.40 5.24
N THR A 77 0.69 10.60 4.20
CA THR A 77 -0.51 10.77 3.40
C THR A 77 -1.78 10.52 4.21
N ARG A 78 -2.86 11.24 3.85
CA ARG A 78 -4.18 11.02 4.44
C ARG A 78 -4.62 9.56 4.27
N GLY A 79 -4.40 8.95 3.11
CA GLY A 79 -4.77 7.56 2.84
C GLY A 79 -4.09 6.57 3.79
N TYR A 80 -2.79 6.74 4.03
CA TYR A 80 -2.08 5.93 5.02
C TYR A 80 -2.67 6.08 6.42
N GLN A 81 -2.90 7.31 6.86
CA GLN A 81 -3.46 7.59 8.18
C GLN A 81 -4.88 7.01 8.35
N THR A 82 -5.70 7.05 7.30
CA THR A 82 -7.03 6.40 7.30
C THR A 82 -6.90 4.88 7.43
N LEU A 83 -6.00 4.26 6.67
CA LEU A 83 -5.78 2.81 6.74
C LEU A 83 -5.20 2.40 8.10
N LEU A 84 -4.23 3.15 8.64
CA LEU A 84 -3.67 2.92 9.96
C LEU A 84 -4.76 2.96 11.04
N ALA A 85 -5.58 4.02 11.05
CA ALA A 85 -6.69 4.14 11.99
C ALA A 85 -7.74 3.02 11.84
N TYR A 86 -7.92 2.48 10.63
CA TYR A 86 -8.79 1.33 10.39
C TYR A 86 -8.22 0.05 11.01
N CYS A 87 -6.93 -0.21 10.79
CA CYS A 87 -6.20 -1.35 11.33
C CYS A 87 -6.12 -1.30 12.86
N ASP A 88 -5.78 -0.15 13.44
CA ASP A 88 -5.68 0.06 14.89
C ASP A 88 -6.99 -0.27 15.61
N LYS A 89 -8.13 0.14 15.04
CA LYS A 89 -9.46 -0.16 15.60
C LYS A 89 -9.79 -1.65 15.67
N ARG A 90 -9.10 -2.47 14.88
CA ARG A 90 -9.28 -3.93 14.78
C ARG A 90 -8.11 -4.71 15.36
N SER A 91 -7.13 -4.02 15.97
CA SER A 91 -5.88 -4.61 16.44
C SER A 91 -5.07 -5.29 15.33
N TYR A 92 -5.24 -4.86 14.08
CA TYR A 92 -4.40 -5.32 12.97
C TYR A 92 -3.09 -4.52 12.96
N HIS A 93 -1.99 -5.15 12.57
CA HIS A 93 -0.74 -4.45 12.32
C HIS A 93 -0.64 -4.06 10.85
N LEU A 94 -0.34 -2.78 10.61
CA LEU A 94 -0.11 -2.23 9.27
C LEU A 94 1.38 -1.94 9.07
N ARG A 95 1.95 -2.38 7.96
CA ARG A 95 3.28 -1.96 7.51
C ARG A 95 3.32 -1.74 6.01
N ILE A 96 4.20 -0.85 5.56
CA ILE A 96 4.62 -0.74 4.17
C ILE A 96 6.08 -1.17 4.13
N ASP A 97 6.40 -2.12 3.26
CA ASP A 97 7.77 -2.55 3.04
C ASP A 97 8.10 -2.59 1.54
N GLU A 98 9.39 -2.77 1.27
CA GLU A 98 9.89 -2.99 -0.07
C GLU A 98 10.01 -4.50 -0.34
N HIS A 99 9.54 -4.93 -1.49
CA HIS A 99 9.63 -6.32 -1.94
C HIS A 99 10.40 -6.42 -3.25
N PHE A 100 11.31 -7.41 -3.35
CA PHE A 100 12.03 -7.66 -4.59
C PHE A 100 11.08 -8.13 -5.69
N TYR A 101 11.07 -7.40 -6.80
CA TYR A 101 10.33 -7.78 -7.98
C TYR A 101 11.22 -8.68 -8.86
N ALA A 102 11.01 -9.99 -8.74
CA ALA A 102 11.89 -11.02 -9.30
C ALA A 102 11.85 -11.09 -10.85
N ASP A 103 10.81 -10.54 -11.48
CA ASP A 103 10.55 -10.66 -12.92
C ASP A 103 11.25 -9.59 -13.78
N GLU A 104 12.08 -8.72 -13.19
CA GLU A 104 12.85 -7.74 -13.95
C GLU A 104 14.32 -8.14 -14.18
N PRO A 105 14.89 -7.80 -15.36
CA PRO A 105 16.29 -8.08 -15.69
C PRO A 105 17.27 -7.31 -14.81
N ARG A 106 16.79 -6.32 -14.05
CA ARG A 106 17.53 -5.62 -12.99
C ARG A 106 16.74 -5.77 -11.70
N PRO A 107 17.38 -6.10 -10.57
CA PRO A 107 16.70 -6.15 -9.28
C PRO A 107 16.06 -4.79 -8.97
N THR A 108 14.74 -4.76 -8.94
CA THR A 108 13.95 -3.58 -8.56
C THR A 108 13.12 -3.95 -7.34
N THR A 109 12.97 -3.03 -6.39
CA THR A 109 12.01 -3.22 -5.30
C THR A 109 10.73 -2.44 -5.58
N ILE A 110 9.61 -3.02 -5.16
CA ILE A 110 8.29 -2.44 -5.26
C ILE A 110 7.70 -2.24 -3.87
N TYR A 111 6.81 -1.27 -3.73
CA TYR A 111 6.10 -1.07 -2.47
C TYR A 111 4.92 -2.00 -2.35
N ARG A 112 4.77 -2.61 -1.17
CA ARG A 112 3.57 -3.33 -0.79
C ARG A 112 3.12 -2.92 0.60
N VAL A 113 1.81 -2.97 0.78
CA VAL A 113 1.14 -2.85 2.07
C VAL A 113 0.92 -4.25 2.60
N VAL A 114 1.35 -4.49 3.82
CA VAL A 114 1.05 -5.73 4.54
C VAL A 114 0.19 -5.37 5.73
N VAL A 115 -0.95 -6.03 5.82
CA VAL A 115 -1.73 -6.08 7.06
C VAL A 115 -1.50 -7.46 7.64
N ASP A 116 -1.25 -7.59 8.93
CA ASP A 116 -1.18 -8.86 9.67
C ASP A 116 -1.76 -8.72 11.10
N GLY A 117 -1.71 -9.79 11.90
CA GLY A 117 -2.04 -9.74 13.33
C GLY A 117 -3.52 -9.91 13.69
N TRP A 118 -4.35 -10.43 12.79
CA TRP A 118 -5.69 -10.94 13.14
C TRP A 118 -5.60 -12.42 13.51
N ASP A 119 -6.49 -12.83 14.42
CA ASP A 119 -6.76 -14.20 14.88
C ASP A 119 -8.25 -14.53 14.69
#